data_AF-A0A183TMC3-F1
#
_entry.id   AF-A0A183TMC3-F1
#
_cell.length_a   1.000
_cell.length_b   1.000
_cell.length_c   1.000
_cell.angle_alpha   90.00
_cell.angle_beta   90.00
_cell.angle_gamma   90.00
#
_symmetry.space_group_name_H-M   'P 1'
#
loop_
_entity.id
_entity.type
_entity.pdbx_description
1 polymer ?
#
loop_
_entity_poly.entity_id
_entity_poly.type
_entity_poly.pdbx_seq_one_letter_code
_entity_poly.pdbx_strand_id
1 'polypeptide(L)'
;MLIPTASSEMSGVKSLRGSFMPASSVHWPSGHLGNTRTNKGIVLRVGKDQHTFRLVFVSNSEFLPAEFESWLRHTNEAGLRPPTLAYVAKKHDEIQKAINTIISDERVFEQASSLLEIFIQPRRRPRLTRVVLPLNQNRDP
;
A
#
# COMPACT_ATOMS: atom_id res chain seq x y z
N MET A 1 -6.99 -21.24 -12.03
CA MET A 1 -5.71 -21.02 -11.31
C MET A 1 -6.02 -21.03 -9.83
N LEU A 2 -5.33 -21.88 -9.06
CA LEU A 2 -5.65 -22.23 -7.67
C LEU A 2 -4.91 -21.28 -6.70
N ILE A 3 -5.62 -20.72 -5.73
CA ILE A 3 -5.01 -20.01 -4.59
C ILE A 3 -4.74 -21.08 -3.50
N PRO A 4 -3.51 -21.19 -2.95
CA PRO A 4 -3.21 -22.20 -1.95
C PRO A 4 -3.73 -21.80 -0.56
N THR A 5 -4.38 -22.74 0.11
CA THR A 5 -4.73 -22.71 1.54
C THR A 5 -3.46 -22.68 2.39
N ALA A 6 -3.29 -21.62 3.19
CA ALA A 6 -2.20 -21.53 4.16
C ALA A 6 -2.59 -22.25 5.46
N SER A 7 -2.08 -23.46 5.65
CA SER A 7 -1.79 -23.99 6.98
C SER A 7 -0.59 -24.91 6.90
N SER A 8 0.42 -24.58 7.70
CA SER A 8 1.58 -25.42 8.03
C SER A 8 2.45 -25.91 6.86
N GLU A 9 3.42 -25.09 6.45
CA GLU A 9 4.78 -25.57 6.11
C GLU A 9 5.70 -24.36 5.89
N MET A 10 6.20 -23.81 7.00
CA MET A 10 7.38 -22.94 6.99
C MET A 10 8.63 -23.81 6.82
N SER A 11 8.94 -24.21 5.59
CA SER A 11 10.33 -24.37 5.16
C SER A 11 10.41 -24.32 3.63
N GLY A 12 11.11 -23.33 3.10
CA GLY A 12 11.49 -23.31 1.68
C GLY A 12 10.54 -22.57 0.74
N VAL A 13 10.31 -21.27 0.95
CA VAL A 13 9.90 -20.38 -0.16
C VAL A 13 10.95 -19.31 -0.37
N LYS A 14 11.59 -19.40 -1.52
CA LYS A 14 12.61 -18.50 -2.04
C LYS A 14 12.11 -17.06 -2.02
N SER A 15 12.72 -16.25 -1.17
CA SER A 15 13.11 -14.85 -1.40
C SER A 15 12.26 -14.08 -2.43
N LEU A 16 11.01 -13.76 -2.08
CA LEU A 16 10.37 -12.58 -2.63
C LEU A 16 10.93 -11.38 -1.85
N ARG A 17 11.98 -10.76 -2.38
CA ARG A 17 12.44 -9.44 -1.90
C ARG A 17 11.44 -8.35 -2.30
N GLY A 18 10.18 -8.49 -1.91
CA GLY A 18 9.28 -7.36 -1.77
C GLY A 18 9.62 -6.71 -0.43
N SER A 19 10.13 -5.49 -0.45
CA SER A 19 10.54 -4.77 0.76
C SER A 19 9.37 -4.61 1.73
N PHE A 20 9.26 -5.55 2.67
CA PHE A 20 8.34 -5.46 3.80
C PHE A 20 8.87 -4.34 4.70
N MET A 21 8.14 -3.22 4.76
CA MET A 21 8.50 -2.09 5.62
C MET A 21 7.80 -2.25 6.97
N PRO A 22 8.50 -2.03 8.10
CA PRO A 22 7.88 -2.05 9.42
C PRO A 22 6.88 -0.89 9.56
N ALA A 23 5.86 -1.10 10.41
CA ALA A 23 4.73 -0.19 10.64
C ALA A 23 5.12 1.23 11.11
N SER A 24 6.40 1.48 11.43
CA SER A 24 6.92 2.79 11.86
C SER A 24 7.28 3.76 10.72
N SER A 25 7.25 3.32 9.45
CA SER A 25 7.50 4.21 8.31
C SER A 25 6.18 4.78 7.77
N VAL A 26 5.84 5.99 8.21
CA VAL A 26 4.56 6.68 7.92
C VAL A 26 4.39 7.07 6.44
N HIS A 27 5.43 6.94 5.61
CA HIS A 27 5.38 7.38 4.22
C HIS A 27 6.05 6.38 3.27
N TRP A 28 5.29 5.86 2.30
CA TRP A 28 5.84 5.03 1.23
C TRP A 28 6.63 5.91 0.25
N PRO A 29 7.82 5.47 -0.21
CA PRO A 29 8.47 6.14 -1.33
C PRO A 29 7.59 6.04 -2.58
N SER A 30 7.38 7.18 -3.24
CA SER A 30 6.45 7.34 -4.35
C SER A 30 6.75 6.36 -5.50
N GLY A 31 5.78 5.52 -5.84
CA GLY A 31 5.84 4.49 -6.88
C GLY A 31 4.88 4.75 -8.05
N HIS A 32 5.01 3.98 -9.12
CA HIS A 32 4.14 4.10 -10.30
C HIS A 32 2.90 3.23 -10.15
N LEU A 33 1.73 3.77 -10.51
CA LEU A 33 0.46 3.11 -10.70
C LEU A 33 0.03 3.37 -12.16
N GLY A 34 0.38 2.45 -13.06
CA GLY A 34 0.33 2.71 -14.51
C GLY A 34 1.18 3.94 -14.86
N ASN A 35 0.56 4.96 -15.45
CA ASN A 35 1.21 6.22 -15.84
C ASN A 35 1.23 7.28 -14.72
N THR A 36 0.62 7.02 -13.57
CA THR A 36 0.51 8.00 -12.46
C THR A 36 1.49 7.64 -11.35
N ARG A 37 2.13 8.63 -10.71
CA ARG A 37 2.96 8.41 -9.52
C ARG A 37 2.17 8.66 -8.25
N THR A 38 2.26 7.75 -7.29
CA THR A 38 1.57 7.85 -5.99
C THR A 38 2.44 7.33 -4.84
N ASN A 39 2.35 8.00 -3.70
CA ASN A 39 2.90 7.57 -2.41
C ASN A 39 1.81 6.99 -1.48
N LYS A 40 0.57 6.90 -1.96
CA LYS A 40 -0.56 6.39 -1.18
C LYS A 40 -0.55 4.87 -1.17
N GLY A 41 -0.72 4.31 0.03
CA GLY A 41 -1.02 2.90 0.25
C GLY A 41 -2.44 2.72 0.77
N ILE A 42 -2.97 1.51 0.64
CA ILE A 42 -4.26 1.13 1.21
C ILE A 42 -4.02 0.17 2.38
N VAL A 43 -4.68 0.43 3.51
CA VAL A 43 -4.68 -0.48 4.65
C VAL A 43 -5.79 -1.49 4.44
N LEU A 44 -5.43 -2.76 4.33
CA LEU A 44 -6.37 -3.86 4.18
C LEU A 44 -6.35 -4.72 5.45
N ARG A 45 -7.53 -5.18 5.85
CA ARG A 45 -7.70 -6.10 6.98
C ARG A 45 -8.44 -7.36 6.51
N VAL A 46 -7.86 -8.52 6.79
CA VAL A 46 -8.47 -9.84 6.55
C VAL A 46 -8.42 -10.61 7.86
N GLY A 47 -9.58 -10.87 8.46
CA GLY A 47 -9.64 -11.45 9.80
C GLY A 47 -8.90 -10.59 10.83
N LYS A 48 -7.86 -11.17 11.47
CA LYS A 48 -7.00 -10.49 12.46
C LYS A 48 -5.80 -9.79 11.83
N ASP A 49 -5.46 -10.14 10.58
CA ASP A 49 -4.29 -9.62 9.91
C ASP A 49 -4.59 -8.27 9.27
N GLN A 50 -3.70 -7.31 9.48
CA GLN A 50 -3.80 -5.96 8.92
C GLN A 50 -2.48 -5.55 8.31
N HIS A 51 -2.51 -5.18 7.03
CA HIS A 51 -1.31 -4.81 6.28
C HIS A 51 -1.58 -3.61 5.36
N THR A 52 -0.54 -2.83 5.11
CA THR A 52 -0.57 -1.72 4.16
C THR A 52 0.00 -2.18 2.82
N PHE A 53 -0.80 -2.14 1.78
CA PHE A 53 -0.42 -2.52 0.42
C PHE A 53 -0.31 -1.30 -0.49
N ARG A 54 0.51 -1.42 -1.53
CA ARG A 54 0.52 -0.45 -2.63
C ARG A 54 -0.66 -0.71 -3.57
N LEU A 55 -1.23 0.36 -4.13
CA LEU A 55 -2.36 0.30 -5.06
C LEU A 55 -2.09 -0.59 -6.30
N VAL A 56 -0.82 -0.77 -6.69
CA VAL A 56 -0.42 -1.61 -7.83
C VAL A 56 -0.79 -3.09 -7.68
N PHE A 57 -1.05 -3.55 -6.46
CA PHE A 57 -1.41 -4.94 -6.17
C PHE A 57 -2.92 -5.16 -6.17
N VAL A 58 -3.73 -4.13 -6.37
CA VAL A 58 -5.19 -4.24 -6.42
C VAL A 58 -5.60 -4.73 -7.81
N SER A 59 -6.35 -5.84 -7.85
CA SER A 59 -6.92 -6.39 -9.09
C SER A 59 -8.20 -5.63 -9.49
N ASN A 60 -8.42 -5.50 -10.80
CA ASN A 60 -9.67 -4.98 -11.37
C ASN A 60 -10.69 -6.12 -11.66
N SER A 61 -10.37 -7.37 -11.32
CA SER A 61 -11.27 -8.51 -11.55
C SER A 61 -12.34 -8.61 -10.47
N GLU A 62 -13.48 -9.18 -10.82
CA GLU A 62 -14.51 -9.53 -9.83
C GLU A 62 -14.02 -10.57 -8.84
N PHE A 63 -14.58 -10.55 -7.63
CA PHE A 63 -14.28 -11.56 -6.62
C PHE A 63 -14.81 -12.93 -7.05
N LEU A 64 -13.95 -13.93 -6.99
CA LEU A 64 -14.35 -15.32 -7.22
C LEU A 64 -15.09 -15.86 -5.98
N PRO A 65 -16.03 -16.81 -6.16
CA PRO A 65 -16.75 -17.41 -5.03
C PRO A 65 -15.82 -17.97 -3.95
N ALA A 66 -14.73 -18.63 -4.35
CA ALA A 66 -13.73 -19.18 -3.43
C ALA A 66 -12.98 -18.10 -2.62
N GLU A 67 -12.75 -16.92 -3.20
CA GLU A 67 -12.12 -15.79 -2.51
C GLU A 67 -13.05 -15.22 -1.44
N PHE A 68 -14.34 -15.07 -1.79
CA PHE A 68 -15.37 -14.61 -0.87
C PHE A 68 -15.55 -15.58 0.30
N GLU A 69 -15.66 -16.88 0.03
CA GLU A 69 -15.77 -17.92 1.06
C GLU A 69 -14.56 -17.92 2.01
N SER A 70 -13.35 -17.81 1.44
CA SER A 70 -12.13 -17.69 2.23
C SER A 70 -12.15 -16.44 3.12
N TRP A 71 -12.50 -15.27 2.56
CA TRP A 71 -12.59 -14.02 3.32
C TRP A 71 -13.64 -14.11 4.45
N LEU A 72 -14.80 -14.71 4.18
CA LEU A 72 -15.87 -14.87 5.16
C LEU A 72 -15.42 -15.77 6.32
N ARG A 73 -14.71 -16.86 6.01
CA ARG A 73 -14.13 -17.76 7.02
C ARG A 73 -13.18 -17.01 7.95
N HIS A 74 -12.19 -16.29 7.41
CA HIS A 74 -11.24 -15.52 8.22
C HIS A 74 -11.92 -14.42 9.05
N THR A 75 -12.97 -13.81 8.51
CA THR A 75 -13.77 -12.79 9.21
C THR A 75 -14.48 -13.40 10.43
N ASN A 76 -15.12 -14.56 10.25
CA ASN A 76 -15.80 -15.27 11.33
C ASN A 76 -14.81 -15.78 12.40
N GLU A 77 -13.67 -16.35 11.99
CA GLU A 77 -12.60 -16.80 12.90
C GLU A 77 -12.00 -15.66 13.74
N ALA A 78 -12.01 -14.44 13.19
CA ALA A 78 -11.60 -13.24 13.91
C ALA A 78 -12.68 -12.69 14.86
N GLY A 79 -13.86 -13.30 14.92
CA GLY A 79 -15.01 -12.79 15.68
C GLY A 79 -15.59 -11.49 15.10
N LEU A 80 -15.25 -11.16 13.86
CA LEU A 80 -15.76 -10.00 13.15
C LEU A 80 -17.08 -10.37 12.48
N ARG A 81 -17.99 -9.40 12.39
CA ARG A 81 -19.24 -9.59 11.63
C ARG A 81 -19.05 -9.10 10.21
N PRO A 82 -19.45 -9.88 9.19
CA PRO A 82 -19.46 -9.38 7.83
C PRO A 82 -20.41 -8.16 7.71
N PRO A 83 -20.12 -7.23 6.80
CA PRO A 83 -21.01 -6.10 6.51
C PRO A 83 -22.40 -6.59 6.10
N THR A 84 -23.42 -5.84 6.49
CA THR A 84 -24.80 -6.12 6.09
C THR A 84 -25.04 -5.73 4.63
N LEU A 85 -26.00 -6.38 3.97
CA LEU A 85 -26.39 -6.03 2.59
C LEU A 85 -26.82 -4.55 2.48
N ALA A 86 -27.53 -4.05 3.49
CA ALA A 86 -27.92 -2.64 3.56
C ALA A 86 -26.69 -1.70 3.62
N TYR A 87 -25.66 -2.08 4.37
CA TYR A 87 -24.41 -1.31 4.44
C TYR A 87 -23.66 -1.33 3.11
N VAL A 88 -23.59 -2.49 2.44
CA VAL A 88 -22.94 -2.63 1.13
C VAL A 88 -23.67 -1.78 0.08
N ALA A 89 -25.01 -1.85 0.02
CA ALA A 89 -25.82 -1.05 -0.90
C ALA A 89 -25.61 0.45 -0.68
N LYS A 90 -25.67 0.91 0.58
CA LYS A 90 -25.41 2.31 0.93
C LYS A 90 -24.02 2.76 0.48
N LYS A 91 -22.99 1.93 0.72
CA LYS A 91 -21.61 2.26 0.33
C LYS A 91 -21.42 2.27 -1.18
N HIS A 92 -22.11 1.38 -1.90
CA HIS A 92 -22.13 1.40 -3.36
C HIS A 92 -22.70 2.73 -3.88
N ASP A 93 -23.83 3.18 -3.34
CA ASP A 93 -24.45 4.44 -3.76
C ASP A 93 -23.58 5.66 -3.43
N GLU A 94 -22.92 5.67 -2.28
CA GLU A 94 -21.94 6.70 -1.91
C GLU A 94 -20.78 6.77 -2.92
N ILE A 95 -20.27 5.63 -3.37
CA ILE A 95 -19.21 5.56 -4.40
C ILE A 95 -19.72 6.08 -5.74
N GLN A 96 -20.89 5.63 -6.19
CA GLN A 96 -21.49 6.09 -7.44
C GLN A 96 -21.74 7.60 -7.44
N LYS A 97 -22.22 8.13 -6.31
CA LYS A 97 -22.39 9.57 -6.13
C LYS A 97 -21.05 10.29 -6.20
N ALA A 98 -20.01 9.80 -5.53
CA ALA A 98 -18.69 10.42 -5.54
C ALA A 98 -18.06 10.45 -6.95
N ILE A 99 -18.26 9.40 -7.75
CA ILE A 99 -17.80 9.34 -9.15
C ILE A 99 -18.52 10.40 -10.00
N ASN A 100 -19.82 10.57 -9.81
CA ASN A 100 -20.66 11.47 -10.61
C ASN A 100 -20.75 12.90 -10.05
N THR A 101 -20.01 13.20 -8.97
CA THR A 101 -20.04 14.54 -8.37
C THR A 101 -19.28 15.52 -9.26
N ILE A 102 -19.90 16.66 -9.55
CA ILE A 102 -19.26 17.76 -10.26
C ILE A 102 -18.12 18.29 -9.40
N ILE A 103 -16.91 18.29 -9.96
CA ILE A 103 -15.71 18.75 -9.27
C ILE A 103 -15.72 20.28 -9.28
N SER A 104 -15.60 20.89 -8.10
CA SER A 104 -15.50 22.35 -7.96
C SER A 104 -14.08 22.85 -8.27
N ASP A 105 -13.97 24.13 -8.64
CA ASP A 105 -12.67 24.77 -8.92
C ASP A 105 -11.69 24.68 -7.75
N GLU A 106 -12.20 24.81 -6.51
CA GLU A 106 -11.42 24.62 -5.29
C GLU A 106 -10.80 23.22 -5.23
N ARG A 107 -11.58 22.19 -5.57
CA ARG A 107 -11.11 20.80 -5.54
C ARG A 107 -10.07 20.54 -6.63
N VAL A 108 -10.20 21.19 -7.79
CA VAL A 108 -9.19 21.15 -8.86
C VAL A 108 -7.87 21.75 -8.37
N PHE A 109 -7.92 22.89 -7.67
CA PHE A 109 -6.74 23.55 -7.14
C PHE A 109 -6.03 22.71 -6.07
N GLU A 110 -6.77 22.14 -5.13
CA GLU A 110 -6.23 21.20 -4.13
C GLU A 110 -5.52 20.02 -4.81
N GLN A 111 -6.14 19.45 -5.84
CA GLN A 111 -5.63 18.29 -6.55
C GLN A 111 -4.35 18.64 -7.33
N ALA A 112 -4.30 19.80 -7.98
CA ALA A 112 -3.10 20.30 -8.63
C ALA A 112 -1.94 20.51 -7.63
N SER A 113 -2.24 21.09 -6.47
CA SER A 113 -1.26 21.31 -5.40
C SER A 113 -0.70 19.98 -4.85
N SER A 114 -1.58 18.99 -4.62
CA SER A 114 -1.16 17.65 -4.19
C SER A 114 -0.29 16.93 -5.22
N LEU A 115 -0.56 17.11 -6.52
CA LEU A 115 0.28 16.53 -7.57
C LEU A 115 1.68 17.17 -7.59
N LEU A 116 1.78 18.49 -7.44
CA LEU A 116 3.08 19.18 -7.39
C LEU A 116 3.96 18.68 -6.24
N GLU A 117 3.38 18.42 -5.07
CA GLU A 117 4.12 17.87 -3.92
C GLU A 117 4.72 16.48 -4.22
N ILE A 118 4.02 15.63 -4.98
CA ILE A 118 4.48 14.28 -5.33
C ILE A 118 5.60 14.32 -6.38
N PHE A 119 5.50 15.23 -7.36
CA PHE A 119 6.46 15.34 -8.46
C PHE A 119 7.72 16.12 -8.06
N ILE A 120 7.60 17.14 -7.19
CA ILE A 120 8.71 17.95 -6.69
C ILE A 120 9.16 17.41 -5.33
N GLN A 121 9.62 16.16 -5.28
CA GLN A 121 10.56 15.81 -4.22
C GLN A 121 11.95 16.25 -4.68
N PRO A 122 12.60 17.26 -4.04
CA PRO A 122 14.02 17.42 -4.25
C PRO A 122 14.63 16.11 -3.77
N ARG A 123 15.36 15.43 -4.66
CA ARG A 123 16.27 14.35 -4.25
C ARG A 123 17.00 14.90 -3.02
N ARG A 124 16.68 14.38 -1.83
CA ARG A 124 17.46 14.65 -0.62
C ARG A 124 18.83 14.10 -0.95
N ARG A 125 19.70 14.94 -1.51
CA ARG A 125 21.11 14.61 -1.65
C ARG A 125 21.53 14.29 -0.22
N PRO A 126 22.06 13.09 0.06
CA PRO A 126 22.75 12.93 1.33
C PRO A 126 23.75 14.08 1.39
N ARG A 127 23.71 14.88 2.47
CA ARG A 127 24.80 15.83 2.72
C ARG A 127 26.06 14.97 2.64
N LEU A 128 26.92 15.26 1.68
CA LEU A 128 28.30 14.79 1.71
C LEU A 128 28.89 15.46 2.95
N THR A 129 28.72 14.84 4.12
CA THR A 129 29.65 15.04 5.21
C THR A 129 30.97 14.60 4.62
N ARG A 130 31.84 15.56 4.34
CA ARG A 130 33.22 15.32 3.95
C ARG A 130 33.80 14.40 5.03
N VAL A 131 33.87 13.10 4.76
CA VAL A 131 34.62 12.17 5.58
C VAL A 131 36.08 12.53 5.32
N VAL A 132 36.64 13.37 6.18
CA VAL A 132 38.09 13.53 6.25
C VAL A 132 38.60 12.22 6.83
N LEU A 133 39.04 11.31 5.96
CA LEU A 133 39.80 10.15 6.39
C LEU A 133 41.08 10.68 7.07
N PRO A 134 41.41 10.27 8.29
CA PRO A 134 42.70 10.60 8.87
C PRO A 134 43.79 9.98 7.99
N LEU A 135 44.75 10.80 7.55
CA LEU A 135 45.98 10.32 6.95
C LEU A 135 46.67 9.43 7.96
N ASN A 136 46.74 8.13 7.67
CA ASN A 136 47.45 7.15 8.47
C ASN A 136 48.95 7.45 8.41
N GLN A 137 49.43 8.31 9.31
CA GLN A 137 50.85 8.43 9.65
C GLN A 137 51.21 7.22 10.51
N ASN A 138 51.50 6.11 9.83
CA ASN A 138 52.36 5.06 10.38
C ASN A 138 52.83 4.14 9.26
N ARG A 139 53.98 4.50 8.69
CA ARG A 139 54.98 3.57 8.18
C ARG A 139 56.35 4.18 8.50
N ASP A 140 56.74 4.06 9.76
CA ASP A 140 58.15 3.95 10.08
C ASP A 140 58.61 2.53 9.72
N PRO A 141 59.90 2.37 9.42
CA PRO A 141 60.74 1.72 10.41
C PRO A 141 61.79 2.65 11.04
#